data_AF-A0AAE2M7H8-F1
#
_entry.id   AF-A0AAE2M7H8-F1
#
_cell.length_a   1.000
_cell.length_b   1.000
_cell.length_c   1.000
_cell.angle_alpha   90.00
_cell.angle_beta   90.00
_cell.angle_gamma   90.00
#
_symmetry.space_group_name_H-M   'P 1'
#
loop_
_entity.id
_entity.type
_entity.pdbx_description
1 polymer ?
#
loop_
_entity_poly.entity_id
_entity_poly.type
_entity_poly.pdbx_seq_one_letter_code
_entity_poly.pdbx_strand_id
1 'polypeptide(L)'
;MTIKSKLLSLAALLALLAGTYYAGYLKGWYAHSDKVNSEHTAKDKKVEKAVATGEQKAAAASAEGKVIYRTIYRDVVKYVNDPNHVNCDFDDHAVQLRQRAIDAANNIPGFDEPAMQGK
;
A
#
# COMPACT_ATOMS: atom_id res chain seq x y z
N MET A 1 -35.37 -10.56 62.16
CA MET A 1 -34.39 -9.89 61.26
C MET A 1 -34.62 -8.39 61.32
N THR A 2 -33.58 -7.60 61.61
CA THR A 2 -33.66 -6.14 61.65
C THR A 2 -33.69 -5.58 60.22
N ILE A 3 -34.32 -4.41 60.03
CA ILE A 3 -34.42 -3.71 58.73
C ILE A 3 -33.03 -3.46 58.11
N LYS A 4 -32.03 -3.17 58.95
CA LYS A 4 -30.63 -3.00 58.55
C LYS A 4 -30.05 -4.26 57.90
N SER A 5 -30.30 -5.44 58.46
CA SER A 5 -29.86 -6.70 57.86
C SER A 5 -30.53 -6.95 56.52
N LYS A 6 -31.83 -6.66 56.38
CA LYS A 6 -32.54 -6.81 55.09
C LYS A 6 -32.00 -5.87 54.01
N LEU A 7 -31.70 -4.61 54.36
CA LEU A 7 -31.08 -3.64 53.46
C LEU A 7 -29.68 -4.07 53.00
N LEU A 8 -28.85 -4.58 53.92
CA LEU A 8 -27.54 -5.13 53.58
C LEU A 8 -27.64 -6.34 52.63
N SER A 9 -28.59 -7.25 52.87
CA SER A 9 -28.83 -8.39 51.97
C SER A 9 -29.24 -7.94 50.57
N LEU A 10 -30.11 -6.93 50.48
CA LEU A 10 -30.59 -6.40 49.21
C LEU A 10 -29.49 -5.68 48.43
N ALA A 11 -28.64 -4.92 49.12
CA ALA A 11 -27.48 -4.26 48.52
C ALA A 11 -26.46 -5.28 47.99
N ALA A 12 -26.20 -6.35 48.74
CA ALA A 12 -25.30 -7.43 48.29
C ALA A 12 -25.85 -8.15 47.04
N LEU A 13 -27.16 -8.41 46.99
CA LEU A 13 -27.82 -8.99 45.81
C LEU A 13 -27.72 -8.08 44.57
N LEU A 14 -27.94 -6.78 44.74
CA LEU A 14 -27.81 -5.81 43.64
C LEU A 14 -26.36 -5.71 43.13
N ALA A 15 -25.38 -5.72 44.03
CA ALA A 15 -23.97 -5.70 43.65
C ALA A 15 -23.56 -6.95 42.86
N LEU A 16 -24.06 -8.14 43.25
CA LEU A 16 -23.82 -9.38 42.51
C LEU A 16 -24.46 -9.35 41.12
N LEU A 17 -25.70 -8.88 41.00
CA LEU A 17 -26.37 -8.75 39.71
C LEU A 17 -25.64 -7.78 38.78
N ALA A 18 -25.25 -6.61 39.28
CA ALA A 18 -24.48 -5.63 38.51
C ALA A 18 -23.12 -6.19 38.06
N GLY A 19 -22.41 -6.91 38.94
CA GLY A 19 -21.13 -7.54 38.63
C GLY A 19 -21.23 -8.61 37.55
N THR A 20 -22.25 -9.48 37.63
CA THR A 20 -22.46 -10.53 36.61
C THR A 20 -22.83 -9.94 35.25
N TYR A 21 -23.67 -8.91 35.22
CA TYR A 21 -24.03 -8.22 33.98
C TYR A 21 -22.82 -7.53 33.34
N TYR A 22 -22.01 -6.83 34.15
CA TYR A 22 -20.80 -6.18 33.68
C TYR A 22 -19.76 -7.17 33.15
N ALA A 23 -19.56 -8.30 33.83
CA ALA A 23 -18.66 -9.36 33.35
C ALA A 23 -19.13 -9.99 32.03
N GLY A 24 -20.45 -10.18 31.87
CA GLY A 24 -21.04 -10.65 30.61
C GLY A 24 -20.86 -9.66 29.46
N TYR A 25 -21.09 -8.37 29.73
CA TYR A 25 -20.86 -7.30 28.78
C TYR A 25 -19.40 -7.24 28.32
N LEU A 26 -18.44 -7.26 29.25
CA LEU A 26 -17.01 -7.28 28.92
C LEU A 26 -16.64 -8.50 28.08
N LYS A 27 -17.12 -9.70 28.45
CA LYS A 27 -16.86 -10.91 27.65
C LYS A 27 -17.41 -10.79 26.22
N GLY A 28 -18.62 -10.25 26.06
CA GLY A 28 -19.20 -10.00 24.74
C GLY A 28 -18.39 -8.97 23.94
N TRP A 29 -17.96 -7.89 24.59
CA TRP A 29 -17.13 -6.85 24.00
C TRP A 29 -15.79 -7.39 23.49
N TYR A 30 -15.06 -8.15 24.33
CA TYR A 30 -13.79 -8.76 23.94
C TYR A 30 -13.97 -9.80 22.82
N ALA A 31 -14.98 -10.66 22.90
CA ALA A 31 -15.24 -11.64 21.83
C ALA A 31 -15.57 -10.98 20.49
N HIS A 32 -16.32 -9.87 20.50
CA HIS A 32 -16.59 -9.10 19.29
C HIS A 32 -15.32 -8.41 18.75
N SER A 33 -14.54 -7.78 19.65
CA SER A 33 -13.27 -7.14 19.29
C SER A 33 -12.27 -8.13 18.69
N ASP A 34 -12.11 -9.30 19.29
CA ASP A 34 -11.20 -10.34 18.79
C ASP A 34 -11.61 -10.83 17.40
N LYS A 35 -12.91 -11.01 17.18
CA LYS A 35 -13.43 -11.38 15.86
C LYS A 35 -13.10 -10.29 14.83
N VAL A 36 -13.44 -9.03 15.10
CA VAL A 36 -13.18 -7.91 14.18
C VAL A 36 -11.69 -7.78 13.89
N ASN A 37 -10.84 -7.83 14.93
CA ASN A 37 -9.39 -7.72 14.76
C ASN A 37 -8.80 -8.89 13.95
N SER A 38 -9.32 -10.11 14.13
CA SER A 38 -8.94 -11.27 13.34
C SER A 38 -9.35 -11.14 11.87
N GLU A 39 -10.54 -10.58 11.60
CA GLU A 39 -11.03 -10.32 10.25
C GLU A 39 -10.20 -9.22 9.55
N HIS A 40 -9.80 -8.17 10.27
CA HIS A 40 -8.89 -7.15 9.76
C HIS A 40 -7.52 -7.76 9.43
N THR A 41 -6.92 -8.51 10.36
CA THR A 41 -5.64 -9.20 10.12
C THR A 41 -5.70 -10.13 8.90
N ALA A 42 -6.84 -10.82 8.69
CA ALA A 42 -7.04 -11.68 7.54
C ALA A 42 -7.19 -10.90 6.23
N LYS A 43 -7.83 -9.72 6.26
CA LYS A 43 -7.92 -8.81 5.10
C LYS A 43 -6.56 -8.21 4.78
N ASP A 44 -5.83 -7.75 5.79
CA ASP A 44 -4.50 -7.15 5.62
C ASP A 44 -3.52 -8.14 4.98
N LYS A 45 -3.51 -9.40 5.43
CA LYS A 45 -2.72 -10.47 4.81
C LYS A 45 -3.09 -10.75 3.34
N LYS A 46 -4.34 -10.54 2.95
CA LYS A 46 -4.77 -10.71 1.55
C LYS A 46 -4.31 -9.53 0.69
N VAL A 47 -4.41 -8.31 1.22
CA VAL A 47 -3.93 -7.10 0.56
C VAL A 47 -2.41 -7.14 0.42
N GLU A 48 -1.68 -7.50 1.48
CA GLU A 48 -0.23 -7.66 1.45
C GLU A 48 0.21 -8.66 0.37
N LYS A 49 -0.45 -9.82 0.27
CA LYS A 49 -0.16 -10.80 -0.80
C LYS A 49 -0.46 -10.27 -2.21
N ALA A 50 -1.55 -9.52 -2.37
CA ALA A 50 -1.90 -8.92 -3.65
C ALA A 50 -0.88 -7.85 -4.08
N VAL A 51 -0.40 -7.05 -3.12
CA VAL A 51 0.58 -5.97 -3.34
C VAL A 51 1.98 -6.52 -3.53
N ALA A 52 2.37 -7.59 -2.82
CA ALA A 52 3.72 -8.17 -2.90
C ALA A 52 4.14 -8.56 -4.32
N THR A 53 3.20 -9.06 -5.14
CA THR A 53 3.50 -9.37 -6.55
C THR A 53 3.73 -8.11 -7.38
N GLY A 54 2.99 -7.04 -7.09
CA GLY A 54 3.19 -5.72 -7.71
C GLY A 54 4.52 -5.09 -7.30
N GLU A 55 4.85 -5.13 -6.00
CA GLU A 55 6.11 -4.62 -5.47
C GLU A 55 7.33 -5.39 -5.99
N GLN A 56 7.26 -6.72 -6.08
CA GLN A 56 8.33 -7.52 -6.68
C GLN A 56 8.54 -7.18 -8.16
N LYS A 57 7.46 -7.00 -8.93
CA LYS A 57 7.55 -6.57 -10.33
C LYS A 57 8.12 -5.15 -10.45
N ALA A 58 7.72 -4.23 -9.58
CA ALA A 58 8.26 -2.87 -9.55
C ALA A 58 9.75 -2.86 -9.16
N ALA A 59 10.15 -3.67 -8.20
CA ALA A 59 11.55 -3.82 -7.79
C ALA A 59 12.41 -4.41 -8.92
N ALA A 60 11.91 -5.42 -9.63
CA ALA A 60 12.58 -5.98 -10.81
C ALA A 60 12.73 -4.94 -11.93
N ALA A 61 11.65 -4.24 -12.27
CA ALA A 61 11.68 -3.16 -13.28
C ALA A 61 12.65 -2.03 -12.90
N SER A 62 12.73 -1.67 -11.62
CA SER A 62 13.70 -0.67 -11.11
C SER A 62 15.15 -1.15 -11.24
N ALA A 63 15.42 -2.43 -10.96
CA ALA A 63 16.75 -3.01 -11.13
C ALA A 63 17.15 -3.09 -12.61
N GLU A 64 16.25 -3.51 -13.49
CA GLU A 64 16.45 -3.54 -14.94
C GLU A 64 16.68 -2.12 -15.50
N GLY A 65 15.87 -1.15 -15.08
CA GLY A 65 16.03 0.25 -15.44
C GLY A 65 17.40 0.83 -15.05
N LYS A 66 17.90 0.50 -13.86
CA LYS A 66 19.24 0.91 -13.40
C LYS A 66 20.37 0.33 -14.27
N VAL A 67 20.25 -0.93 -14.69
CA VAL A 67 21.23 -1.59 -15.58
C VAL A 67 21.20 -0.95 -16.97
N ILE A 68 20.00 -0.70 -17.51
CA ILE A 68 19.84 -0.03 -18.80
C ILE A 68 20.46 1.38 -18.75
N TYR A 69 20.14 2.17 -17.73
CA TYR A 69 20.69 3.53 -17.58
C TYR A 69 22.22 3.54 -17.53
N ARG A 70 22.83 2.66 -16.72
CA ARG A 70 24.30 2.55 -16.64
C ARG A 70 24.91 2.16 -17.98
N THR A 71 24.25 1.29 -18.73
CA THR A 71 24.72 0.83 -20.05
C THR A 71 24.62 1.95 -21.07
N ILE A 72 23.47 2.63 -21.16
CA ILE A 72 23.29 3.81 -22.01
C ILE A 72 24.34 4.88 -21.67
N TYR A 73 24.54 5.20 -20.39
CA TYR A 73 25.54 6.20 -20.00
C TYR A 73 26.95 5.81 -20.45
N ARG A 74 27.35 4.54 -20.25
CA ARG A 74 28.64 4.03 -20.71
C ARG A 74 28.79 4.11 -22.22
N ASP A 75 27.74 3.75 -22.96
CA ASP A 75 27.78 3.70 -24.41
C ASP A 75 27.77 5.12 -25.01
N VAL A 76 27.05 6.07 -24.40
CA VAL A 76 27.12 7.51 -24.74
C VAL A 76 28.51 8.07 -24.46
N VAL A 77 29.10 7.78 -23.30
CA VAL A 77 30.47 8.24 -22.97
C VAL A 77 31.50 7.67 -23.94
N LYS A 78 31.36 6.40 -24.35
CA LYS A 78 32.22 5.80 -25.38
C LYS A 78 32.01 6.45 -26.74
N TYR A 79 30.76 6.66 -27.15
CA TYR A 79 30.41 7.29 -28.42
C TYR A 79 30.95 8.72 -28.52
N VAL A 80 30.85 9.52 -27.45
CA VAL A 80 31.35 10.91 -27.42
C VAL A 80 32.87 10.98 -27.36
N ASN A 81 33.54 10.04 -26.68
CA ASN A 81 35.00 10.04 -26.53
C ASN A 81 35.74 9.26 -27.64
N ASP A 82 35.05 8.76 -28.67
CA ASP A 82 35.70 8.09 -29.80
C ASP A 82 36.42 9.11 -30.69
N PRO A 83 37.76 9.08 -30.81
CA PRO A 83 38.51 10.05 -31.60
C PRO A 83 38.25 9.95 -33.12
N ASN A 84 37.57 8.91 -33.59
CA ASN A 84 37.19 8.76 -35.00
C ASN A 84 35.81 9.35 -35.32
N HIS A 85 35.07 9.82 -34.32
CA HIS A 85 33.72 10.36 -34.51
C HIS A 85 33.74 11.89 -34.63
N VAL A 86 34.03 12.38 -35.83
CA VAL A 86 34.28 13.82 -36.10
C VAL A 86 33.00 14.57 -36.52
N ASN A 87 31.91 13.87 -36.82
CA ASN A 87 30.64 14.48 -37.23
C ASN A 87 29.45 13.79 -36.53
N CYS A 88 28.79 14.52 -35.63
CA CYS A 88 27.65 14.05 -34.84
C CYS A 88 26.34 14.52 -35.46
N ASP A 89 26.00 14.02 -36.65
CA ASP A 89 24.66 14.25 -37.24
C ASP A 89 23.70 13.17 -36.77
N PHE A 90 22.61 13.57 -36.11
CA PHE A 90 21.51 12.68 -35.77
C PHE A 90 20.45 12.75 -36.87
N ASP A 91 19.98 11.60 -37.33
CA ASP A 91 18.83 11.52 -38.25
C ASP A 91 17.58 12.09 -37.56
N ASP A 92 17.05 13.21 -38.08
CA ASP A 92 15.86 13.89 -37.57
C ASP A 92 14.66 12.95 -37.41
N HIS A 93 14.52 11.96 -38.30
CA HIS A 93 13.42 11.00 -38.22
C HIS A 93 13.60 10.04 -37.03
N ALA A 94 14.83 9.62 -36.73
CA ALA A 94 15.14 8.81 -35.55
C ALA A 94 14.92 9.58 -34.25
N VAL A 95 15.26 10.88 -34.23
CA VAL A 95 14.99 11.77 -33.09
C VAL A 95 13.49 11.94 -32.86
N GLN A 96 12.70 12.21 -33.91
CA GLN A 96 11.25 12.32 -33.81
C GLN A 96 10.56 11.02 -33.38
N LEU A 97 11.06 9.86 -33.80
CA LEU A 97 10.52 8.56 -33.38
C LEU A 97 10.77 8.32 -31.89
N ARG A 98 11.98 8.64 -31.42
CA ARG A 98 12.33 8.53 -30.00
C ARG A 98 11.52 9.49 -29.14
N GLN A 99 11.31 10.72 -29.61
CA GLN A 99 10.49 11.70 -28.90
C GLN A 99 9.04 11.22 -28.76
N ARG A 100 8.43 10.70 -29.84
CA ARG A 100 7.08 10.10 -29.77
C ARG A 100 6.97 8.93 -28.79
N ALA A 101 8.01 8.10 -28.70
CA ALA A 101 8.04 7.00 -27.73
C ALA A 101 8.13 7.52 -26.27
N ILE A 102 8.89 8.60 -26.03
CA ILE A 102 8.96 9.26 -24.72
C ILE A 102 7.61 9.89 -24.37
N ASP A 103 6.99 10.60 -25.31
CA ASP A 103 5.70 11.28 -25.10
C ASP A 103 4.58 10.27 -24.81
N ALA A 104 4.61 9.09 -25.46
CA ALA A 104 3.67 8.00 -25.21
C ALA A 104 3.91 7.26 -23.89
N ALA A 105 5.16 7.21 -23.40
CA ALA A 105 5.46 6.62 -22.10
C ALA A 105 5.10 7.55 -20.93
N ASN A 106 5.21 8.87 -21.15
CA ASN A 106 4.89 9.90 -20.15
C ASN A 106 3.42 10.36 -20.18
N ASN A 107 2.65 9.96 -21.19
CA ASN A 107 1.20 10.15 -21.25
C ASN A 107 0.54 8.80 -21.47
N ILE A 108 0.16 8.14 -20.38
CA ILE A 108 -0.64 6.93 -20.39
C ILE A 108 -2.11 7.34 -20.24
N PRO A 109 -2.93 7.24 -21.31
CA PRO A 109 -4.34 7.58 -21.25
C PRO A 109 -5.05 6.78 -20.15
N GLY A 110 -5.82 7.47 -19.29
CA GLY A 110 -6.50 6.88 -18.13
C GLY A 110 -5.66 6.70 -16.86
N PHE A 111 -4.34 6.94 -16.88
CA PHE A 111 -3.47 6.92 -15.69
C PHE A 111 -3.00 8.34 -15.30
N ASP A 112 -2.65 9.15 -16.30
CA ASP A 112 -2.21 10.55 -16.12
C ASP A 112 -3.38 11.56 -16.16
N GLU A 113 -4.60 11.06 -16.36
CA GLU A 113 -5.81 11.86 -16.23
C GLU A 113 -5.99 12.24 -14.75
N PRO A 114 -6.31 13.51 -14.43
CA PRO A 114 -6.61 13.88 -13.06
C PRO A 114 -7.72 12.96 -12.55
N ALA A 115 -7.51 12.34 -11.38
CA ALA A 115 -8.48 11.44 -10.77
C ALA A 115 -9.85 12.11 -10.81
N MET A 116 -10.74 11.61 -11.65
CA MET A 116 -12.10 12.14 -11.78
C MET A 116 -12.73 11.98 -10.40
N GLN A 117 -12.77 13.07 -9.63
CA GLN A 117 -13.44 13.10 -8.34
C GLN A 117 -14.90 12.80 -8.64
N GLY A 118 -15.31 11.57 -8.31
CA GLY A 118 -16.68 11.12 -8.43
C GLY A 118 -17.58 12.10 -7.69
N LYS A 119 -18.66 12.52 -8.37
CA LYS A 119 -19.67 13.42 -7.84
C LYS A 119 -20.48 12.77 -6.72
#